data_AF-A0A7R6XUG8-F1
#
_entry.id   AF-A0A7R6XUG8-F1
#
_cell.length_a   1.000
_cell.length_b   1.000
_cell.length_c   1.000
_cell.angle_alpha   90.00
_cell.angle_beta   90.00
_cell.angle_gamma   90.00
#
_symmetry.space_group_name_H-M   'P 1'
#
loop_
_entity.id
_entity.type
_entity.pdbx_description
1 polymer ?
#
loop_
_entity_poly.entity_id
_entity_poly.type
_entity_poly.pdbx_seq_one_letter_code
_entity_poly.pdbx_strand_id
1 'polypeptide(L)'
;MTLGTSAYEALANGAVDFTLEVSTWEGVEAELKGLKQRSFRYADYGVPDEHTTLIVSSNAFLSANPKAAAAFVEATRAGYAFAVDHAKEAGDLLIAANKDTLANPALVHTSLKALNEGHFLKSAAGAIGTMDKAKMEAMGSYLFASGILLDGEGKPLKEKPDFSAYFSNDLLA
;
A
#
# COMPACT_ATOMS: atom_id res chain seq x y z
N MET A 1 1.89 -21.23 -3.61
CA MET A 1 1.31 -19.93 -3.23
C MET A 1 0.44 -19.45 -4.38
N THR A 2 -0.87 -19.47 -4.22
CA THR A 2 -1.78 -18.82 -5.17
C THR A 2 -1.81 -17.34 -4.85
N LEU A 3 -1.16 -16.51 -5.66
CA LEU A 3 -1.53 -15.09 -5.74
C LEU A 3 -3.02 -15.06 -6.08
N GLY A 4 -3.81 -14.25 -5.35
CA GLY A 4 -5.27 -14.26 -5.34
C GLY A 4 -5.96 -13.80 -6.63
N THR A 5 -5.39 -14.06 -7.81
CA THR A 5 -5.97 -13.72 -9.12
C THR A 5 -7.37 -14.31 -9.31
N SER A 6 -7.68 -15.39 -8.60
CA SER A 6 -8.96 -16.08 -8.67
C SER A 6 -10.15 -15.18 -8.29
N ALA A 7 -9.96 -14.17 -7.42
CA ALA A 7 -11.06 -13.28 -7.04
C ALA A 7 -11.46 -12.33 -8.19
N TYR A 8 -10.47 -11.86 -8.97
CA TYR A 8 -10.71 -10.96 -10.10
C TYR A 8 -11.21 -11.71 -11.33
N GLU A 9 -10.69 -12.91 -11.56
CA GLU A 9 -11.23 -13.81 -12.58
C GLU A 9 -12.68 -14.21 -12.26
N ALA A 10 -12.99 -14.48 -10.98
CA ALA A 10 -14.35 -14.74 -10.52
C ALA A 10 -15.27 -13.54 -10.72
N LEU A 11 -14.78 -12.31 -10.52
CA LEU A 11 -15.57 -11.11 -10.84
C LEU A 11 -15.79 -11.01 -12.36
N ALA A 12 -14.73 -11.17 -13.15
CA ALA A 12 -14.79 -11.05 -14.61
C ALA A 12 -15.69 -12.11 -15.28
N ASN A 13 -15.78 -13.30 -14.71
CA ASN A 13 -16.64 -14.39 -15.20
C ASN A 13 -18.03 -14.43 -14.53
N GLY A 14 -18.31 -13.55 -13.57
CA GLY A 14 -19.59 -13.43 -12.88
C GLY A 14 -19.84 -14.48 -11.78
N ALA A 15 -18.82 -15.18 -11.30
CA ALA A 15 -18.93 -16.08 -10.16
C ALA A 15 -19.04 -15.34 -8.81
N VAL A 16 -18.65 -14.07 -8.75
CA VAL A 16 -18.88 -13.18 -7.60
C VAL A 16 -19.37 -11.81 -8.08
N ASP A 17 -20.15 -11.12 -7.24
CA ASP A 17 -20.69 -9.80 -7.56
C ASP A 17 -19.72 -8.65 -7.27
N PHE A 18 -18.78 -8.86 -6.35
CA PHE A 18 -17.76 -7.88 -5.97
C PHE A 18 -16.49 -8.56 -5.44
N THR A 19 -15.38 -7.83 -5.50
CA THR A 19 -14.08 -8.21 -4.92
C THR A 19 -13.39 -6.98 -4.35
N LEU A 20 -12.33 -7.20 -3.58
CA LEU A 20 -11.44 -6.16 -3.08
C LEU A 20 -10.25 -6.03 -4.05
N GLU A 21 -10.09 -4.87 -4.67
CA GLU A 21 -9.04 -4.61 -5.66
C GLU A 21 -7.95 -3.67 -5.14
N VAL A 22 -6.73 -3.81 -5.68
CA VAL A 22 -5.75 -2.73 -5.66
C VAL A 22 -5.96 -1.94 -6.95
N SER A 23 -6.59 -0.77 -6.85
CA SER A 23 -7.01 0.01 -8.02
C SER A 23 -5.86 0.34 -8.98
N THR A 24 -4.65 0.56 -8.46
CA THR A 24 -3.45 0.85 -9.26
C THR A 24 -2.85 -0.38 -9.94
N TRP A 25 -3.33 -1.60 -9.64
CA TRP A 25 -2.88 -2.83 -10.27
C TRP A 25 -4.03 -3.53 -11.00
N GLU A 26 -4.99 -4.12 -10.28
CA GLU A 26 -6.10 -4.83 -10.91
C GLU A 26 -7.12 -3.89 -11.57
N GLY A 27 -7.33 -2.70 -11.01
CA GLY A 27 -8.15 -1.68 -11.68
C GLY A 27 -7.55 -1.27 -13.03
N VAL A 28 -6.24 -0.99 -13.06
CA VAL A 28 -5.50 -0.70 -14.29
C VAL A 28 -5.54 -1.88 -15.26
N GLU A 29 -5.39 -3.12 -14.79
CA GLU A 29 -5.47 -4.29 -15.66
C GLU A 29 -6.87 -4.44 -16.28
N ALA A 30 -7.92 -4.22 -15.49
CA ALA A 30 -9.30 -4.26 -15.96
C ALA A 30 -9.57 -3.20 -17.04
N GLU A 31 -9.06 -1.98 -16.86
CA GLU A 31 -9.13 -0.91 -17.86
C GLU A 31 -8.41 -1.28 -19.16
N LEU A 32 -7.18 -1.82 -19.06
CA LEU A 32 -6.40 -2.28 -20.22
C LEU A 32 -7.11 -3.41 -20.98
N LYS A 33 -7.84 -4.28 -20.26
CA LYS A 33 -8.67 -5.36 -20.84
C LYS A 33 -10.05 -4.86 -21.31
N GLY A 34 -10.41 -3.60 -21.08
CA GLY A 34 -11.69 -3.03 -21.45
C GLY A 34 -12.89 -3.56 -20.64
N LEU A 35 -12.65 -4.14 -19.47
CA LEU A 35 -13.69 -4.67 -18.59
C LEU A 35 -14.59 -3.53 -18.09
N LYS A 36 -15.89 -3.79 -18.03
CA LYS A 36 -16.90 -2.82 -17.56
C LYS A 36 -17.21 -3.08 -16.10
N GLN A 37 -16.31 -2.66 -15.23
CA GLN A 37 -16.50 -2.72 -13.78
C GLN A 37 -16.61 -1.33 -13.15
N ARG A 38 -17.15 -1.28 -11.93
CA ARG A 38 -17.25 -0.07 -11.12
C ARG A 38 -16.51 -0.29 -9.82
N SER A 39 -15.76 0.71 -9.39
CA SER A 39 -15.04 0.70 -8.12
C SER A 39 -15.67 1.65 -7.11
N PHE A 40 -15.56 1.30 -5.83
CA PHE A 40 -16.02 2.11 -4.71
C PHE A 40 -14.85 2.32 -3.74
N ARG A 41 -14.49 3.57 -3.46
CA ARG A 41 -13.44 3.86 -2.50
C ARG A 41 -14.04 3.86 -1.09
N TYR A 42 -13.42 3.14 -0.15
CA TYR A 42 -13.92 3.04 1.23
C TYR A 42 -14.08 4.40 1.92
N ALA A 43 -13.18 5.34 1.61
CA ALA A 43 -13.22 6.71 2.09
C ALA A 43 -14.50 7.48 1.74
N ASP A 44 -15.21 7.06 0.69
CA ASP A 44 -16.48 7.68 0.28
C ASP A 44 -17.68 7.10 1.07
N TYR A 45 -17.46 6.06 1.88
CA TYR A 45 -18.51 5.31 2.59
C TYR A 45 -18.23 5.16 4.09
N GLY A 46 -17.53 6.14 4.69
CA GLY A 46 -17.39 6.26 6.14
C GLY A 46 -16.18 5.54 6.77
N VAL A 47 -15.36 4.88 5.96
CA VAL A 47 -14.05 4.38 6.39
C VAL A 47 -13.04 5.53 6.29
N PRO A 48 -12.16 5.79 7.28
CA PRO A 48 -11.11 6.80 7.11
C PRO A 48 -10.18 6.48 5.93
N ASP A 49 -9.65 7.52 5.30
CA ASP A 49 -8.57 7.33 4.32
C ASP A 49 -7.31 6.80 5.03
N GLU A 50 -6.57 5.90 4.37
CA GLU A 50 -5.51 5.12 5.00
C GLU A 50 -4.20 5.11 4.20
N HIS A 51 -3.11 4.73 4.87
CA HIS A 51 -1.90 4.29 4.19
C HIS A 51 -2.06 2.81 3.87
N THR A 52 -2.24 2.49 2.58
CA THR A 52 -2.57 1.11 2.15
C THR A 52 -1.39 0.14 2.26
N THR A 53 -0.15 0.66 2.23
CA THR A 53 1.08 -0.14 2.29
C THR A 53 2.10 0.54 3.20
N LEU A 54 2.73 -0.25 4.08
CA LEU A 54 3.72 0.21 5.05
C LEU A 54 4.94 -0.70 5.06
N ILE A 55 6.10 -0.13 5.40
CA ILE A 55 7.29 -0.91 5.76
C ILE A 55 7.31 -1.05 7.28
N VAL A 56 7.42 -2.28 7.76
CA VAL A 56 7.35 -2.61 9.19
C VAL A 56 8.64 -3.28 9.64
N SER A 57 9.09 -2.95 10.85
CA SER A 57 10.20 -3.63 11.52
C SER A 57 9.88 -3.83 13.00
N SER A 58 10.62 -4.73 13.65
CA SER A 58 10.51 -4.92 15.10
C SER A 58 11.32 -3.87 15.85
N ASN A 59 10.82 -3.44 17.01
CA ASN A 59 11.57 -2.53 17.89
C ASN A 59 12.93 -3.10 18.31
N ALA A 60 13.03 -4.42 18.48
CA ALA A 60 14.29 -5.11 18.78
C ALA A 60 15.32 -4.94 17.67
N PHE A 61 14.92 -5.11 16.40
CA PHE A 61 15.82 -4.91 15.26
C PHE A 61 16.27 -3.45 15.14
N LEU A 62 15.32 -2.51 15.23
CA LEU A 62 15.61 -1.07 15.13
C LEU A 62 16.58 -0.61 16.21
N SER A 63 16.40 -1.08 17.46
CA SER A 63 17.27 -0.75 18.58
C SER A 63 18.67 -1.34 18.45
N ALA A 64 18.76 -2.59 17.96
CA ALA A 64 20.04 -3.28 17.79
C ALA A 64 20.82 -2.80 16.55
N ASN A 65 20.14 -2.32 15.51
CA ASN A 65 20.73 -2.01 14.21
C ASN A 65 20.37 -0.61 13.68
N PRO A 66 20.49 0.48 14.47
CA PRO A 66 19.97 1.79 14.09
C PRO A 66 20.61 2.33 12.80
N LYS A 67 21.91 2.11 12.60
CA LYS A 67 22.61 2.55 11.38
C LYS A 67 22.13 1.82 10.13
N ALA A 68 21.93 0.50 10.22
CA ALA A 68 21.46 -0.28 9.09
C ALA A 68 20.00 0.05 8.76
N ALA A 69 19.17 0.27 9.78
CA ALA A 69 17.78 0.71 9.59
C ALA A 69 17.69 2.07 8.89
N ALA A 70 18.47 3.06 9.35
CA ALA A 70 18.52 4.38 8.71
C ALA A 70 18.99 4.29 7.25
N ALA A 71 20.09 3.55 6.98
CA ALA A 71 20.60 3.35 5.63
C ALA A 71 19.61 2.64 4.71
N PHE A 72 18.86 1.65 5.22
CA PHE A 72 17.80 0.97 4.47
C PHE A 72 16.69 1.95 4.09
N VAL A 73 16.23 2.78 5.03
CA VAL A 73 15.18 3.77 4.78
C VAL A 73 15.65 4.82 3.77
N GLU A 74 16.87 5.34 3.90
CA GLU A 74 17.47 6.29 2.96
C GLU A 74 17.55 5.71 1.54
N ALA A 75 18.13 4.51 1.38
CA ALA A 75 18.23 3.85 0.08
C ALA A 75 16.86 3.55 -0.53
N THR A 76 15.89 3.14 0.30
CA THR A 76 14.52 2.88 -0.15
C THR A 76 13.84 4.16 -0.64
N ARG A 77 13.99 5.27 0.08
CA ARG A 77 13.45 6.58 -0.35
C ARG A 77 14.07 7.05 -1.66
N ALA A 78 15.39 6.87 -1.83
CA ALA A 78 16.06 7.18 -3.08
C ALA A 78 15.53 6.33 -4.25
N GLY A 79 15.26 5.04 -4.00
CA GLY A 79 14.62 4.15 -4.99
C GLY A 79 13.22 4.60 -5.39
N TYR A 80 12.38 5.02 -4.44
CA TYR A 80 11.06 5.58 -4.74
C TYR A 80 11.15 6.93 -5.48
N ALA A 81 12.09 7.80 -5.11
CA ALA A 81 12.33 9.04 -5.82
C ALA A 81 12.72 8.77 -7.28
N PHE A 82 13.63 7.82 -7.50
CA PHE A 82 14.00 7.36 -8.83
C PHE A 82 12.81 6.78 -9.60
N ALA A 83 11.94 5.99 -8.96
CA ALA A 83 10.76 5.45 -9.60
C ALA A 83 9.75 6.53 -10.03
N VAL A 84 9.68 7.65 -9.31
CA VAL A 84 8.86 8.79 -9.71
C VAL A 84 9.51 9.55 -10.86
N ASP A 85 10.78 9.90 -10.72
CA ASP A 85 11.48 10.78 -11.66
C ASP A 85 11.88 10.07 -12.97
N HIS A 86 12.06 8.74 -12.92
CA HIS A 86 12.48 7.87 -14.03
C HIS A 86 11.52 6.70 -14.25
N ALA A 87 10.21 6.95 -14.21
CA ALA A 87 9.17 5.92 -14.20
C ALA A 87 9.32 4.81 -15.26
N LYS A 88 9.67 5.16 -16.51
CA LYS A 88 9.88 4.13 -17.55
C LYS A 88 11.01 3.18 -17.18
N GLU A 89 12.17 3.74 -16.82
CA GLU A 89 13.37 2.97 -16.48
C GLU A 89 13.15 2.12 -15.22
N ALA A 90 12.48 2.67 -14.20
CA ALA A 90 12.12 1.92 -13.01
C ALA A 90 11.19 0.73 -13.31
N GLY A 91 10.20 0.91 -14.20
CA GLY A 91 9.36 -0.17 -14.68
C GLY A 91 10.15 -1.24 -15.45
N ASP A 92 11.07 -0.83 -16.33
CA ASP A 92 11.94 -1.74 -17.09
C ASP A 92 12.82 -2.58 -16.14
N LEU A 93 13.40 -1.95 -15.10
CA LEU A 93 14.20 -2.63 -14.07
C LEU A 93 13.35 -3.64 -13.28
N LEU A 94 12.13 -3.27 -12.89
CA LEU A 94 11.22 -4.16 -12.18
C LEU A 94 10.87 -5.39 -13.03
N ILE A 95 10.56 -5.21 -14.31
CA ILE A 95 10.29 -6.32 -15.25
C ILE A 95 11.52 -7.19 -15.41
N ALA A 96 12.70 -6.59 -15.61
CA ALA A 96 13.94 -7.31 -15.83
C ALA A 96 14.34 -8.19 -14.62
N ALA A 97 14.05 -7.73 -13.40
CA ALA A 97 14.29 -8.48 -12.17
C ALA A 97 13.26 -9.59 -11.90
N ASN A 98 12.07 -9.54 -12.53
CA ASN A 98 10.93 -10.41 -12.22
C ASN A 98 10.32 -11.06 -13.47
N LYS A 99 11.16 -11.44 -14.44
CA LYS A 99 10.72 -11.92 -15.78
C LYS A 99 9.73 -13.09 -15.73
N ASP A 100 9.80 -13.91 -14.69
CA ASP A 100 8.95 -15.09 -14.54
C ASP A 100 7.53 -14.76 -14.04
N THR A 101 7.31 -13.57 -13.49
CA THR A 101 6.03 -13.20 -12.84
C THR A 101 5.40 -11.92 -13.38
N LEU A 102 6.19 -10.95 -13.86
CA LEU A 102 5.72 -9.69 -14.44
C LEU A 102 5.78 -9.70 -15.97
N ALA A 103 5.06 -10.65 -16.58
CA ALA A 103 5.09 -10.92 -18.02
C ALA A 103 4.34 -9.89 -18.89
N ASN A 104 3.63 -8.93 -18.28
CA ASN A 104 2.90 -7.87 -18.99
C ASN A 104 3.52 -6.49 -18.74
N PRO A 105 4.48 -6.05 -19.58
CA PRO A 105 5.11 -4.73 -19.45
C PRO A 105 4.11 -3.56 -19.48
N ALA A 106 3.05 -3.66 -20.28
CA ALA A 106 2.06 -2.60 -20.39
C ALA A 106 1.33 -2.38 -19.05
N LEU A 107 0.99 -3.46 -18.34
CA LEU A 107 0.41 -3.37 -17.00
C LEU A 107 1.38 -2.70 -16.02
N VAL A 108 2.65 -3.13 -15.99
CA VAL A 108 3.66 -2.57 -15.07
C VAL A 108 3.83 -1.07 -15.29
N HIS A 109 4.00 -0.63 -16.53
CA HIS A 109 4.19 0.79 -16.82
C HIS A 109 2.93 1.63 -16.56
N THR A 110 1.75 1.10 -16.89
CA THR A 110 0.49 1.82 -16.67
C THR A 110 0.17 1.91 -15.18
N SER A 111 0.46 0.84 -14.42
CA SER A 111 0.34 0.82 -12.97
C SER A 111 1.27 1.85 -12.31
N LEU A 112 2.55 1.88 -12.70
CA LEU A 112 3.50 2.85 -12.16
C LEU A 112 3.10 4.29 -12.50
N LYS A 113 2.55 4.52 -13.69
CA LYS A 113 1.94 5.82 -14.05
C LYS A 113 0.79 6.17 -13.11
N ALA A 114 -0.14 5.25 -12.87
CA ALA A 114 -1.27 5.47 -11.95
C ALA A 114 -0.81 5.73 -10.51
N LEU A 115 0.23 5.03 -10.04
CA LEU A 115 0.84 5.26 -8.73
C LEU A 115 1.44 6.68 -8.62
N ASN A 116 2.09 7.17 -9.67
CA ASN A 116 2.68 8.50 -9.71
C ASN A 116 1.61 9.61 -9.80
N GLU A 117 0.64 9.47 -10.71
CA GLU A 117 -0.45 10.44 -10.89
C GLU A 117 -1.38 10.51 -9.66
N GLY A 118 -1.58 9.38 -8.97
CA GLY A 118 -2.34 9.30 -7.72
C GLY A 118 -1.56 9.76 -6.48
N HIS A 119 -0.31 10.20 -6.62
CA HIS A 119 0.56 10.61 -5.51
C HIS A 119 0.80 9.52 -4.44
N PHE A 120 0.77 8.25 -4.84
CA PHE A 120 0.97 7.11 -3.93
C PHE A 120 2.45 6.87 -3.57
N LEU A 121 3.38 7.19 -4.48
CA LEU A 121 4.84 7.05 -4.21
C LEU A 121 5.44 8.33 -3.61
N LYS A 122 5.01 9.49 -4.13
CA LYS A 122 5.44 10.82 -3.68
C LYS A 122 4.20 11.69 -3.56
N SER A 123 3.97 12.19 -2.35
CA SER A 123 2.85 13.07 -2.05
C SER A 123 2.91 14.35 -2.90
N ALA A 124 1.78 15.04 -3.03
CA ALA A 124 1.72 16.34 -3.71
C ALA A 124 2.68 17.39 -3.10
N ALA A 125 2.99 17.27 -1.81
CA ALA A 125 3.98 18.11 -1.11
C ALA A 125 5.44 17.66 -1.32
N GLY A 126 5.68 16.60 -2.10
CA GLY A 126 7.00 16.08 -2.42
C GLY A 126 7.58 15.10 -1.40
N ALA A 127 6.88 14.80 -0.30
CA ALA A 127 7.32 13.82 0.69
C ALA A 127 7.18 12.39 0.16
N ILE A 128 8.18 11.56 0.48
CA ILE A 128 8.24 10.12 0.21
C ILE A 128 8.45 9.39 1.54
N GLY A 129 7.53 8.49 1.88
CA GLY A 129 7.61 7.63 3.07
C GLY A 129 7.09 8.23 4.38
N THR A 130 6.81 9.54 4.44
CA THR A 130 6.25 10.18 5.65
C THR A 130 4.86 9.65 5.94
N MET A 131 4.69 9.01 7.09
CA MET A 131 3.38 8.59 7.58
C MET A 131 2.62 9.80 8.15
N ASP A 132 1.46 10.07 7.57
CA ASP A 132 0.49 11.05 8.08
C ASP A 132 -0.13 10.54 9.40
N LYS A 133 0.20 11.24 10.49
CA LYS A 133 -0.29 10.92 11.84
C LYS A 133 -1.80 10.96 11.94
N ALA A 134 -2.46 11.93 11.30
CA ALA A 134 -3.92 12.05 11.38
C ALA A 134 -4.61 10.87 10.70
N LYS A 135 -4.08 10.39 9.57
CA LYS A 135 -4.58 9.16 8.91
C LYS A 135 -4.41 7.93 9.80
N MET A 136 -3.23 7.75 10.39
CA MET A 136 -2.94 6.62 11.28
C MET A 136 -3.87 6.61 12.50
N GLU A 137 -4.06 7.76 13.15
CA GLU A 137 -4.95 7.89 14.31
C GLU A 137 -6.42 7.72 13.96
N ALA A 138 -6.86 8.25 12.81
CA ALA A 138 -8.23 8.10 12.34
C ALA A 138 -8.56 6.64 12.05
N MET A 139 -7.67 5.93 11.35
CA MET A 139 -7.86 4.50 11.06
C MET A 139 -7.85 3.68 12.35
N GLY A 140 -6.87 3.86 13.23
CA GLY A 140 -6.85 3.15 14.53
C GLY A 140 -8.11 3.40 15.36
N SER A 141 -8.58 4.64 15.42
CA SER A 141 -9.82 4.99 16.14
C SER A 141 -11.06 4.35 15.50
N TYR A 142 -11.12 4.26 14.17
CA TYR A 142 -12.18 3.56 13.46
C TYR A 142 -12.19 2.05 13.72
N LEU A 143 -11.02 1.40 13.71
CA LEU A 143 -10.90 -0.03 14.05
C LEU A 143 -11.30 -0.30 15.50
N PHE A 144 -10.93 0.59 16.43
CA PHE A 144 -11.36 0.50 17.82
C PHE A 144 -12.88 0.65 17.96
N ALA A 145 -13.46 1.69 17.34
CA ALA A 145 -14.90 1.96 17.40
C ALA A 145 -15.76 0.86 16.75
N SER A 146 -15.22 0.14 15.76
CA SER A 146 -15.89 -1.02 15.15
C SER A 146 -15.77 -2.31 15.98
N GLY A 147 -15.01 -2.31 17.08
CA GLY A 147 -14.92 -3.44 18.01
C GLY A 147 -14.08 -4.62 17.52
N ILE A 148 -13.25 -4.42 16.50
CA ILE A 148 -12.45 -5.49 15.86
C ILE A 148 -11.00 -5.56 16.35
N LEU A 149 -10.56 -4.61 17.18
CA LEU A 149 -9.27 -4.71 17.86
C LEU A 149 -9.41 -5.65 19.06
N LEU A 150 -8.65 -6.75 19.07
CA LEU A 150 -8.74 -7.81 20.06
C LEU A 150 -7.45 -7.92 20.89
N ASP A 151 -7.58 -8.40 22.14
CA ASP A 151 -6.45 -8.80 22.99
C ASP A 151 -5.90 -10.18 22.60
N GLY A 152 -4.87 -10.65 23.33
CA GLY A 152 -4.22 -11.94 23.09
C GLY A 152 -5.15 -13.15 23.30
N GLU A 153 -6.26 -12.96 24.00
CA GLU A 153 -7.30 -13.95 24.23
C GLU A 153 -8.47 -13.84 23.24
N GLY A 154 -8.37 -12.94 22.26
CA GLY A 154 -9.39 -12.73 21.23
C GLY A 154 -10.61 -11.92 21.68
N LYS A 155 -10.53 -11.20 22.81
CA LYS A 155 -11.62 -10.34 23.30
C LYS A 155 -11.44 -8.90 22.81
N PRO A 156 -12.53 -8.18 22.48
CA PRO A 156 -12.42 -6.78 22.08
C PRO A 156 -11.74 -5.91 23.14
N LEU A 157 -10.86 -5.02 22.70
CA LEU A 157 -10.20 -4.05 23.56
C LEU A 157 -11.22 -3.14 24.24
N LYS A 158 -11.05 -2.91 25.55
CA LYS A 158 -11.92 -2.04 26.34
C LYS A 158 -11.49 -0.57 26.31
N GLU A 159 -10.20 -0.34 26.14
CA GLU A 159 -9.59 0.99 26.14
C GLU A 159 -8.92 1.24 24.79
N LYS A 160 -9.06 2.46 24.29
CA LYS A 160 -8.48 2.86 23.01
C LYS A 160 -6.95 2.95 23.17
N PRO A 161 -6.17 2.22 22.35
CA PRO A 161 -4.71 2.36 22.36
C PRO A 161 -4.26 3.77 21.97
N ASP A 162 -3.07 4.15 22.42
CA ASP A 162 -2.34 5.28 21.85
C ASP A 162 -1.70 4.86 20.52
N PHE A 163 -2.43 5.07 19.42
CA PHE A 163 -1.96 4.72 18.08
C PHE A 163 -0.72 5.51 17.64
N SER A 164 -0.41 6.63 18.28
CA SER A 164 0.79 7.40 17.94
C SER A 164 2.09 6.67 18.26
N ALA A 165 2.05 5.67 19.16
CA ALA A 165 3.19 4.82 19.50
C ALA A 165 3.42 3.64 18.53
N TYR A 166 2.53 3.43 17.55
CA TYR A 166 2.58 2.27 16.64
C TYR A 166 3.35 2.54 15.35
N PHE A 167 3.77 3.78 15.12
CA PHE A 167 4.53 4.17 13.95
C PHE A 167 5.55 5.25 14.33
N SER A 168 6.59 5.41 13.51
CA SER A 168 7.59 6.46 13.69
C SER A 168 8.10 6.95 12.35
N ASN A 169 8.32 8.26 12.25
CA ASN A 169 8.95 8.92 11.11
C ASN A 169 10.44 9.25 11.41
N ASP A 170 11.00 8.81 12.54
CA ASP A 170 12.31 9.25 13.03
C ASP A 170 13.47 8.81 12.12
N LEU A 171 13.28 7.72 11.37
CA LEU A 171 14.26 7.22 10.40
C LEU A 171 14.21 7.97 9.04
N LEU A 172 13.29 8.92 8.87
CA LEU A 172 13.15 9.73 7.66
C LEU A 172 13.92 11.08 7.74
N ALA A 173 14.46 11.40 8.91
CA ALA A 173 15.17 12.66 9.18
C ALA A 173 16.61 12.65 8.65
#